data_AF-A0A951EI44-F1
#
_entry.id   AF-A0A951EI44-F1
#
_cell.length_a   1.000
_cell.length_b   1.000
_cell.length_c   1.000
_cell.angle_alpha   90.00
_cell.angle_beta   90.00
_cell.angle_gamma   90.00
#
_symmetry.space_group_name_H-M   'P 1'
#
loop_
_entity.id
_entity.type
_entity.pdbx_description
1 polymer ?
#
loop_
_entity_poly.entity_id
_entity_poly.type
_entity_poly.pdbx_seq_one_letter_code
_entity_poly.pdbx_strand_id
1 'polypeptide(L)'
;MPIVALTAHVVGEAAEAWRGAGMDAVLHKPFTLDRLAQCLASHLPAMSQPWTDAGPIESSADRAEIIDRSVLSDLEAMAGDGAFVERVVRLYRDHAPRALGNLDKAFEAGGLDELARAAHALKSMSYNIGARRVAAAAAQIEHLARVSHKLPVAGEVSAIRALVAEACDCLGAAA
;
A
#
# COMPACT_ATOMS: atom_id res chain seq x y z
N MET A 1 10.20 15.98 20.45
CA MET A 1 9.61 14.94 19.58
C MET A 1 9.67 15.47 18.17
N PRO A 2 10.37 14.81 17.23
CA PRO A 2 10.53 15.35 15.88
C PRO A 2 9.21 15.33 15.12
N ILE A 3 8.90 16.40 14.40
CA ILE A 3 7.71 16.58 13.56
C ILE A 3 8.16 16.73 12.11
N VAL A 4 7.75 15.77 11.26
CA VAL A 4 8.12 15.72 9.83
C VAL A 4 6.91 16.07 8.96
N ALA A 5 7.07 17.04 8.08
CA ALA A 5 6.05 17.45 7.11
C ALA A 5 6.00 16.48 5.92
N LEU A 6 4.86 15.82 5.68
CA LEU A 6 4.65 15.01 4.47
C LEU A 6 3.83 15.80 3.45
N THR A 7 4.45 16.20 2.34
CA THR A 7 3.79 17.07 1.35
C THR A 7 3.60 16.36 0.01
N ALA A 8 2.45 16.56 -0.62
CA ALA A 8 2.23 16.19 -2.00
C ALA A 8 2.45 17.42 -2.87
N HIS A 9 3.41 17.37 -3.81
CA HIS A 9 3.59 18.33 -4.90
C HIS A 9 3.39 19.81 -4.52
N VAL A 10 4.47 20.51 -4.17
CA VAL A 10 4.39 21.90 -3.70
C VAL A 10 5.20 22.82 -4.62
N VAL A 11 4.51 23.80 -5.21
CA VAL A 11 5.11 24.83 -6.07
C VAL A 11 4.72 26.19 -5.49
N GLY A 12 5.66 27.14 -5.46
CA GLY A 12 5.45 28.47 -4.87
C GLY A 12 5.66 28.52 -3.36
N GLU A 13 5.22 29.59 -2.71
CA GLU A 13 5.49 29.92 -1.29
C GLU A 13 5.06 28.82 -0.31
N ALA A 14 4.05 28.01 -0.66
CA ALA A 14 3.60 26.88 0.15
C ALA A 14 4.65 25.76 0.29
N ALA A 15 5.62 25.67 -0.62
CA ALA A 15 6.68 24.65 -0.57
C ALA A 15 7.58 24.79 0.66
N GLU A 16 7.65 25.99 1.23
CA GLU A 16 8.49 26.31 2.39
C GLU A 16 7.68 26.58 3.66
N ALA A 17 6.35 26.38 3.64
CA ALA A 17 5.48 26.60 4.78
C ALA A 17 5.86 25.74 6.01
N TRP A 18 6.47 24.58 5.79
CA TRP A 18 6.96 23.70 6.85
C TRP A 18 8.08 24.35 7.69
N ARG A 19 8.94 25.19 7.08
CA ARG A 19 9.99 25.92 7.79
C ARG A 19 9.39 26.98 8.72
N GLY A 20 8.39 27.72 8.24
CA GLY A 20 7.70 28.74 9.03
C GLY A 20 6.87 28.16 10.18
N ALA A 21 6.43 26.90 10.06
CA ALA A 21 5.68 26.18 11.08
C ALA A 21 6.56 25.55 12.18
N GLY A 22 7.89 25.68 12.10
CA GLY A 22 8.82 25.12 13.09
C GLY A 22 8.91 23.59 13.05
N MET A 23 8.66 22.97 11.89
CA MET A 23 8.81 21.53 11.70
C MET A 23 10.29 21.15 11.52
N ASP A 24 10.67 19.94 11.93
CA ASP A 24 12.06 19.49 11.95
C ASP A 24 12.56 19.00 10.58
N ALA A 25 11.65 18.50 9.72
CA ALA A 25 11.98 18.05 8.37
C ALA A 25 10.78 18.06 7.42
N VAL A 26 11.04 17.85 6.12
CA VAL A 26 10.04 17.68 5.07
C VAL A 26 10.35 16.46 4.19
N LEU A 27 9.30 15.72 3.83
CA LEU A 27 9.35 14.61 2.90
C LEU A 27 8.31 14.84 1.78
N HIS A 28 8.79 14.97 0.55
CA HIS A 28 7.96 15.26 -0.61
C HIS A 28 7.50 13.97 -1.31
N LYS A 29 6.24 13.93 -1.75
CA LYS A 29 5.74 12.85 -2.60
C LYS A 29 6.10 13.09 -4.09
N PRO A 30 6.43 12.04 -4.84
CA PRO A 30 6.68 10.68 -4.36
C PRO A 30 8.03 10.60 -3.62
N PHE A 31 8.08 9.86 -2.51
CA PHE A 31 9.32 9.58 -1.78
C PHE A 31 9.64 8.08 -1.83
N THR A 32 10.92 7.75 -1.71
CA THR A 32 11.40 6.37 -1.58
C THR A 32 11.48 5.96 -0.11
N LEU A 33 11.49 4.65 0.17
CA LEU A 33 11.72 4.13 1.51
C LEU A 33 13.07 4.61 2.06
N ASP A 34 14.12 4.65 1.23
CA ASP A 34 15.43 5.16 1.64
C ASP A 34 15.38 6.61 2.14
N ARG A 35 14.60 7.45 1.45
CA ARG A 35 14.47 8.87 1.81
C ARG A 35 13.68 9.06 3.11
N LEU A 36 12.67 8.21 3.34
CA LEU A 36 11.97 8.17 4.62
C LEU A 36 12.90 7.68 5.73
N ALA A 37 13.64 6.59 5.50
CA ALA A 37 14.57 6.01 6.47
C ALA A 37 15.67 7.00 6.88
N GLN A 38 16.25 7.72 5.92
CA GLN A 38 17.23 8.78 6.19
C GLN A 38 16.64 9.92 7.02
N CYS A 39 15.41 10.36 6.69
CA CYS A 39 14.71 11.38 7.44
C CYS A 39 14.40 10.93 8.88
N LEU A 40 14.04 9.66 9.09
CA LEU A 40 13.81 9.14 10.43
C LEU A 40 15.13 9.01 11.20
N ALA A 41 16.18 8.49 10.57
CA ALA A 41 17.50 8.29 11.17
C ALA A 41 18.15 9.61 11.62
N SER A 42 17.97 10.70 10.87
CA SER A 42 18.51 12.02 11.24
C SER A 42 17.84 12.64 12.47
N HIS A 43 16.63 12.20 12.82
CA HIS A 43 15.83 12.77 13.91
C HIS A 43 15.52 11.80 15.06
N LEU A 44 15.86 10.51 14.91
CA LEU A 44 15.69 9.46 15.92
C LEU A 44 17.02 8.74 16.19
N PRO A 45 18.00 9.42 16.82
CA PRO A 45 19.36 8.88 17.01
C PRO A 45 19.42 7.61 17.89
N ALA A 46 18.34 7.23 18.56
CA ALA A 46 18.26 6.05 19.42
C ALA A 46 17.78 4.76 18.73
N MET A 47 17.40 4.79 17.45
CA MET A 47 17.00 3.59 16.69
C MET A 47 18.19 2.99 15.93
N SER A 48 19.31 2.74 16.62
CA SER A 48 20.49 2.06 16.08
C SER A 48 20.36 0.54 16.18
N GLN A 49 19.20 -0.01 15.84
CA GLN A 49 19.12 -1.40 15.43
C GLN A 49 19.15 -1.36 13.90
N PRO A 50 20.13 -1.99 13.24
CA PRO A 50 20.12 -2.05 11.78
C PRO A 50 18.78 -2.65 11.35
N TRP A 51 18.03 -1.89 10.56
CA TRP A 51 16.92 -2.45 9.81
C TRP A 51 17.53 -3.50 8.89
N THR A 52 17.47 -4.77 9.30
CA THR A 52 17.77 -5.87 8.39
C THR A 52 16.70 -5.78 7.33
N ASP A 53 17.12 -5.40 6.12
CA ASP A 53 16.33 -5.59 4.92
C ASP A 53 15.74 -7.00 5.02
N ALA A 54 14.42 -7.09 5.16
CA ALA A 54 13.76 -8.37 5.06
C ALA A 54 14.12 -8.82 3.65
N GLY A 55 15.07 -9.77 3.58
CA GLY A 55 15.62 -10.25 2.32
C GLY A 55 14.50 -10.72 1.39
N PRO A 56 14.82 -11.12 0.16
CA PRO A 56 13.83 -11.64 -0.77
C PRO A 56 12.96 -12.66 -0.03
N ILE A 57 11.69 -12.30 0.22
CA ILE A 57 10.76 -13.20 0.90
C ILE A 57 10.66 -14.41 -0.01
N GLU A 58 11.32 -15.49 0.40
CA GLU A 58 11.37 -16.71 -0.38
C GLU A 58 9.95 -17.16 -0.67
N SER A 59 9.66 -17.23 -1.97
CA SER A 59 8.39 -17.64 -2.53
C SER A 59 8.17 -19.14 -2.25
N SER A 60 7.63 -19.47 -1.08
CA SER A 60 6.94 -20.75 -0.91
C SER A 60 5.57 -20.62 -1.57
N ALA A 61 5.54 -20.79 -2.90
CA ALA A 61 4.36 -20.67 -3.74
C ALA A 61 3.31 -21.78 -3.54
N ASP A 62 3.38 -22.56 -2.46
CA ASP A 62 2.43 -23.62 -2.16
C ASP A 62 1.75 -23.33 -0.81
N ARG A 63 0.51 -22.83 -0.88
CA ARG A 63 -0.43 -22.57 0.24
C ARG A 63 -0.08 -21.41 1.18
N ALA A 64 0.45 -20.29 0.67
CA ALA A 64 0.41 -19.05 1.46
C ALA A 64 -1.06 -18.57 1.57
N GLU A 65 -1.55 -18.43 2.81
CA GLU A 65 -2.89 -17.88 3.11
C GLU A 65 -3.12 -16.55 2.37
N ILE A 66 -4.35 -16.32 1.89
CA ILE A 66 -4.68 -15.09 1.15
C ILE A 66 -4.46 -13.83 1.99
N ILE A 67 -4.61 -13.94 3.32
CA ILE A 67 -4.32 -12.92 4.33
C ILE A 67 -3.18 -13.41 5.21
N ASP A 68 -2.09 -12.65 5.31
CA ASP A 68 -1.10 -12.86 6.36
C ASP A 68 -1.63 -12.31 7.69
N ARG A 69 -2.02 -13.22 8.59
CA ARG A 69 -2.59 -12.86 9.90
C ARG A 69 -1.58 -12.18 10.83
N SER A 70 -0.28 -12.39 10.65
CA SER A 70 0.73 -11.71 11.48
C SER A 70 0.63 -10.18 11.34
N VAL A 71 0.28 -9.69 10.14
CA VAL A 71 0.08 -8.25 9.88
C VAL A 71 -1.07 -7.69 10.71
N LEU A 72 -2.17 -8.45 10.84
CA LEU A 72 -3.31 -8.04 11.66
C LEU A 72 -2.97 -8.07 13.15
N SER A 73 -2.23 -9.08 13.60
CA SER A 73 -1.75 -9.17 14.98
C SER A 73 -0.79 -8.03 15.34
N ASP A 74 0.12 -7.66 14.43
CA ASP A 74 1.02 -6.52 14.62
C ASP A 74 0.24 -5.19 14.71
N LEU A 75 -0.77 -5.01 13.85
CA LEU A 75 -1.68 -3.86 13.91
C LEU A 75 -2.43 -3.77 15.24
N GLU A 76 -2.90 -4.91 15.76
CA GLU A 76 -3.56 -5.00 17.06
C GLU A 76 -2.60 -4.61 18.20
N ALA A 77 -1.39 -5.16 18.19
CA ALA A 77 -0.36 -4.88 19.19
C ALA A 77 0.08 -3.40 19.18
N MET A 78 0.14 -2.77 18.01
CA MET A 78 0.48 -1.35 17.86
C MET A 78 -0.64 -0.41 18.33
N ALA A 79 -1.89 -0.73 18.02
CA ALA A 79 -3.03 0.11 18.37
C ALA A 79 -3.46 -0.05 19.83
N GLY A 80 -3.21 -1.22 20.43
CA GLY A 80 -3.65 -1.55 21.78
C GLY A 80 -5.16 -1.76 21.91
N ASP A 81 -5.91 -1.74 20.80
CA ASP A 81 -7.35 -2.03 20.74
C ASP A 81 -7.69 -2.82 19.46
N GLY A 82 -8.56 -3.84 19.58
CA GLY A 82 -9.02 -4.65 18.45
C GLY A 82 -10.04 -3.95 17.54
N ALA A 83 -10.72 -2.91 18.02
CA ALA A 83 -11.65 -2.11 17.23
C ALA A 83 -10.94 -1.32 16.11
N PHE A 84 -9.65 -1.01 16.25
CA PHE A 84 -8.84 -0.43 15.18
C PHE A 84 -8.66 -1.41 14.03
N VAL A 85 -8.31 -2.66 14.33
CA VAL A 85 -8.15 -3.72 13.31
C VAL A 85 -9.47 -3.95 12.59
N GLU A 86 -10.59 -4.05 13.32
CA GLU A 86 -11.92 -4.16 12.73
C GLU A 86 -12.25 -3.00 11.78
N ARG A 87 -11.91 -1.75 12.15
CA ARG A 87 -12.08 -0.58 11.28
C ARG A 87 -11.25 -0.70 10.01
N VAL A 88 -9.98 -1.12 10.11
CA VAL A 88 -9.09 -1.30 8.96
C VAL A 88 -9.61 -2.40 8.03
N VAL A 89 -10.03 -3.53 8.58
CA VAL A 89 -10.64 -4.63 7.82
C VAL A 89 -11.92 -4.18 7.12
N ARG A 90 -12.80 -3.45 7.81
CA ARG A 90 -14.03 -2.91 7.20
C ARG A 90 -13.72 -1.95 6.06
N LEU A 91 -12.76 -1.05 6.26
CA LEU A 91 -12.34 -0.10 5.22
C LEU A 91 -11.81 -0.84 3.98
N TYR A 92 -11.03 -1.90 4.17
CA TYR A 92 -10.58 -2.72 3.06
C TYR A 92 -11.75 -3.36 2.31
N ARG A 93 -12.70 -3.99 3.02
CA ARG A 93 -13.87 -4.64 2.42
C ARG A 93 -14.78 -3.66 1.66
N ASP A 94 -14.89 -2.42 2.12
CA ASP A 94 -15.69 -1.38 1.46
C ASP A 94 -14.99 -0.80 0.21
N HIS A 95 -13.66 -0.66 0.25
CA HIS A 95 -12.90 0.06 -0.77
C HIS A 95 -12.27 -0.85 -1.84
N ALA A 96 -11.85 -2.07 -1.50
CA ALA A 96 -11.20 -2.98 -2.44
C ALA A 96 -12.11 -3.35 -3.63
N PRO A 97 -13.42 -3.67 -3.44
CA PRO A 97 -14.32 -3.93 -4.57
C PRO A 97 -14.52 -2.72 -5.48
N ARG A 98 -14.52 -1.51 -4.91
CA ARG A 98 -14.64 -0.26 -5.68
C ARG A 98 -13.38 0.01 -6.50
N ALA A 99 -12.20 -0.22 -5.92
CA ALA A 99 -10.93 -0.09 -6.62
C ALA A 99 -10.82 -1.13 -7.75
N LEU A 100 -11.25 -2.37 -7.51
CA LEU A 100 -11.33 -3.42 -8.52
C LEU A 100 -12.28 -3.06 -9.66
N GLY A 101 -13.47 -2.55 -9.36
CA GLY A 101 -14.41 -2.09 -10.38
C GLY A 101 -13.89 -0.92 -11.23
N ASN A 102 -13.07 -0.04 -10.64
CA ASN A 102 -12.38 1.01 -11.40
C ASN A 102 -11.25 0.45 -12.28
N LEU A 103 -10.52 -0.54 -11.77
CA LEU A 103 -9.48 -1.26 -12.51
C LEU A 103 -10.09 -1.94 -13.76
N ASP A 104 -11.21 -2.64 -13.57
CA ASP A 104 -11.93 -3.33 -14.65
C ASP A 104 -12.39 -2.36 -15.73
N LYS A 105 -13.03 -1.26 -15.36
CA LYS A 105 -13.45 -0.22 -16.31
C LYS A 105 -12.28 0.40 -17.05
N ALA A 106 -11.18 0.67 -16.35
CA ALA A 106 -9.98 1.23 -16.97
C ALA A 106 -9.35 0.26 -17.97
N PHE A 107 -9.33 -1.03 -17.64
CA PHE A 107 -8.86 -2.08 -18.53
C PHE A 107 -9.73 -2.17 -19.81
N GLU A 108 -11.05 -2.20 -19.67
CA GLU A 108 -11.99 -2.23 -20.79
C GLU A 108 -11.90 -0.98 -21.68
N ALA A 109 -11.68 0.19 -21.07
CA ALA A 109 -11.51 1.45 -21.79
C ALA A 109 -10.10 1.64 -22.37
N GLY A 110 -9.13 0.77 -22.05
CA GLY A 110 -7.73 0.91 -22.44
C GLY A 110 -7.00 2.10 -21.77
N GLY A 111 -7.54 2.63 -20.67
CA GLY A 111 -7.01 3.80 -19.97
C GLY A 111 -5.84 3.44 -19.04
N LEU A 112 -4.60 3.61 -19.51
CA LEU A 112 -3.39 3.24 -18.75
C LEU A 112 -3.24 4.03 -17.43
N ASP A 113 -3.56 5.33 -17.43
CA ASP A 113 -3.41 6.17 -16.23
C ASP A 113 -4.45 5.84 -15.16
N GLU A 114 -5.70 5.62 -15.55
CA GLU A 114 -6.78 5.14 -14.69
C GLU A 114 -6.44 3.75 -14.12
N LEU A 115 -5.93 2.86 -14.98
CA LEU A 115 -5.56 1.50 -14.61
C LEU A 115 -4.43 1.51 -13.57
N ALA A 116 -3.38 2.30 -13.81
CA ALA A 116 -2.27 2.45 -12.89
C ALA A 116 -2.72 3.03 -11.53
N ARG A 117 -3.65 4.00 -11.52
CA ARG A 117 -4.20 4.58 -10.29
C ARG A 117 -5.04 3.58 -9.51
N ALA A 118 -5.92 2.85 -10.17
CA ALA A 118 -6.76 1.84 -9.54
C ALA A 118 -5.92 0.69 -8.95
N ALA A 119 -4.93 0.20 -9.72
CA ALA A 119 -3.99 -0.81 -9.28
C ALA A 119 -3.14 -0.33 -8.08
N HIS A 120 -2.64 0.91 -8.13
CA HIS A 120 -1.89 1.50 -7.00
C HIS A 120 -2.72 1.58 -5.71
N ALA A 121 -3.99 2.00 -5.81
CA ALA A 121 -4.88 2.08 -4.67
C ALA A 121 -5.11 0.70 -4.05
N LEU A 122 -5.42 -0.30 -4.90
CA LEU A 122 -5.64 -1.68 -4.46
C LEU A 122 -4.38 -2.26 -3.80
N LYS A 123 -3.21 -2.07 -4.43
CA LYS A 123 -1.91 -2.48 -3.86
C LYS A 123 -1.71 -1.94 -2.44
N SER A 124 -1.88 -0.63 -2.28
CA SER A 124 -1.58 0.06 -1.02
C SER A 124 -2.48 -0.42 0.12
N MET A 125 -3.78 -0.57 -0.12
CA MET A 125 -4.70 -1.06 0.91
C MET A 125 -4.50 -2.55 1.21
N SER A 126 -4.12 -3.36 0.22
CA SER A 126 -3.84 -4.79 0.41
C SER A 126 -2.60 -5.06 1.25
N TYR A 127 -1.58 -4.20 1.21
CA TYR A 127 -0.44 -4.32 2.13
C TYR A 127 -0.85 -4.13 3.58
N ASN A 128 -1.75 -3.17 3.85
CA ASN A 128 -2.17 -2.84 5.22
C ASN A 128 -2.93 -3.96 5.92
N ILE A 129 -3.51 -4.92 5.19
CA ILE A 129 -4.23 -6.05 5.79
C ILE A 129 -3.54 -7.40 5.51
N GLY A 130 -2.30 -7.38 5.01
CA GLY A 130 -1.54 -8.60 4.76
C GLY A 130 -1.98 -9.41 3.53
N ALA A 131 -2.80 -8.87 2.62
CA ALA A 131 -3.21 -9.52 1.37
C ALA A 131 -2.10 -9.42 0.31
N ARG A 132 -0.95 -10.03 0.61
CA ARG A 132 0.27 -9.91 -0.20
C ARG A 132 0.08 -10.38 -1.64
N ARG A 133 -0.75 -11.41 -1.87
CA ARG A 133 -1.05 -11.90 -3.23
C ARG A 133 -1.82 -10.87 -4.05
N VAL A 134 -2.81 -10.20 -3.45
CA VAL A 134 -3.54 -9.09 -4.10
C VAL A 134 -2.57 -7.93 -4.38
N ALA A 135 -1.75 -7.56 -3.38
CA ALA A 135 -0.78 -6.48 -3.52
C ALA A 135 0.24 -6.75 -4.65
N ALA A 136 0.75 -7.97 -4.75
CA ALA A 136 1.68 -8.37 -5.80
C ALA A 136 1.04 -8.31 -7.20
N ALA A 137 -0.17 -8.86 -7.36
CA ALA A 137 -0.90 -8.79 -8.63
C ALA A 137 -1.20 -7.33 -9.03
N ALA A 138 -1.62 -6.50 -8.07
CA ALA A 138 -1.86 -5.09 -8.29
C ALA A 138 -0.58 -4.34 -8.69
N ALA A 139 0.56 -4.66 -8.07
CA ALA A 139 1.85 -4.07 -8.41
C ALA A 139 2.30 -4.42 -9.83
N GLN A 140 2.05 -5.65 -10.29
CA GLN A 140 2.33 -6.07 -11.67
C GLN A 140 1.50 -5.25 -12.68
N ILE A 141 0.19 -5.13 -12.44
CA ILE A 141 -0.71 -4.33 -13.30
C ILE A 141 -0.30 -2.86 -13.29
N GLU A 142 0.02 -2.29 -12.12
CA GLU A 142 0.50 -0.91 -12.00
C GLU A 142 1.78 -0.69 -12.81
N HIS A 143 2.74 -1.62 -12.71
CA HIS A 143 4.01 -1.54 -13.44
C HIS A 143 3.80 -1.62 -14.95
N LEU A 144 2.97 -2.55 -15.42
CA LEU A 144 2.64 -2.68 -16.83
C LEU A 144 2.05 -1.39 -17.38
N ALA A 145 1.09 -0.80 -16.66
CA ALA A 145 0.41 0.41 -17.09
C ALA A 145 1.31 1.66 -17.03
N ARG A 146 2.03 1.86 -15.92
CA ARG A 146 2.78 3.10 -15.64
C ARG A 146 4.17 3.14 -16.25
N VAL A 147 4.87 2.00 -16.29
CA VAL A 147 6.28 1.93 -16.71
C VAL A 147 6.40 1.33 -18.10
N SER A 148 5.71 0.22 -18.34
CA SER A 148 5.78 -0.46 -19.64
C SER A 148 4.81 0.12 -20.68
N HIS A 149 3.89 1.00 -20.27
CA HIS A 149 2.81 1.55 -21.10
C HIS A 149 2.02 0.48 -21.86
N LYS A 150 1.75 -0.64 -21.19
CA LYS A 150 1.02 -1.79 -21.74
C LYS A 150 -0.19 -2.11 -20.88
N LEU A 151 -1.25 -2.56 -21.55
CA LEU A 151 -2.35 -3.19 -20.86
C LEU A 151 -1.93 -4.60 -20.39
N PRO A 152 -2.38 -5.02 -19.19
CA PRO A 152 -2.28 -6.41 -18.78
C PRO A 152 -3.09 -7.31 -19.71
N VAL A 153 -2.81 -8.61 -19.72
CA VAL A 153 -3.69 -9.55 -20.43
C VAL A 153 -4.94 -9.83 -19.60
N ALA A 154 -6.04 -10.22 -20.25
CA ALA A 154 -7.31 -10.48 -19.57
C ALA A 154 -7.20 -11.50 -18.42
N GLY A 155 -6.27 -12.47 -18.54
CA GLY A 155 -5.98 -13.45 -17.50
C GLY A 155 -5.44 -12.83 -16.19
N GLU A 156 -4.60 -11.79 -16.28
CA GLU A 156 -4.07 -11.09 -15.09
C GLU A 156 -5.17 -10.31 -14.37
N VAL A 157 -6.07 -9.69 -15.14
CA VAL A 157 -7.24 -8.97 -14.59
C VAL A 157 -8.26 -9.96 -13.98
N SER A 158 -8.43 -11.15 -14.57
CA SER A 158 -9.26 -12.19 -13.98
C SER A 158 -8.65 -12.75 -12.69
N ALA A 159 -7.33 -12.92 -12.65
CA ALA A 159 -6.62 -13.43 -11.48
C ALA A 159 -6.76 -12.48 -10.28
N ILE A 160 -6.55 -11.16 -10.49
CA ILE A 160 -6.68 -10.20 -9.40
C ILE A 160 -8.12 -10.10 -8.88
N ARG A 161 -9.14 -10.25 -9.75
CA ARG A 161 -10.55 -10.33 -9.33
C ARG A 161 -10.79 -11.48 -8.36
N ALA A 162 -10.30 -12.67 -8.69
CA ALA A 162 -10.43 -13.84 -7.82
C ALA A 162 -9.72 -13.64 -6.48
N LEU A 163 -8.50 -13.06 -6.49
CA LEU A 163 -7.73 -12.79 -5.28
C LEU A 163 -8.42 -11.77 -4.36
N VAL A 164 -9.02 -10.71 -4.92
CA VAL A 164 -9.76 -9.71 -4.13
C VAL A 164 -11.01 -10.32 -3.50
N ALA A 165 -11.76 -11.14 -4.24
CA ALA A 165 -12.92 -11.85 -3.71
C ALA A 165 -12.50 -12.79 -2.56
N GLU A 166 -11.47 -13.61 -2.77
CA GLU A 166 -10.93 -14.53 -1.76
C GLU A 166 -10.48 -13.79 -0.49
N ALA A 167 -9.82 -12.63 -0.65
CA ALA A 167 -9.39 -11.79 0.47
C ALA A 167 -10.58 -11.21 1.24
N CYS A 168 -11.60 -10.69 0.54
CA CYS A 168 -12.80 -10.15 1.17
C CYS A 168 -13.60 -11.23 1.92
N ASP A 169 -13.70 -12.44 1.37
CA ASP A 169 -14.38 -13.57 1.98
C ASP A 169 -13.63 -14.04 3.24
N CYS A 170 -12.30 -14.16 3.15
CA CYS A 170 -11.46 -14.53 4.29
C CYS A 170 -11.59 -13.52 5.45
N LEU A 171 -11.62 -12.22 5.14
CA LEU A 171 -11.83 -11.15 6.11
C LEU A 171 -13.28 -11.04 6.61
N GLY A 172 -14.24 -11.63 5.89
CA GLY A 172 -15.66 -11.66 6.26
C GLY A 172 -16.04 -12.85 7.14
N ALA A 173 -15.35 -13.98 7.00
CA ALA A 173 -15.59 -15.20 7.78
C ALA A 173 -15.01 -15.17 9.21
N ALA A 174 -14.20 -14.16 9.53
CA ALA A 174 -13.52 -14.01 10.82
C ALA A 174 -14.30 -13.16 11.85
N ALA A 175 -15.58 -12.89 11.62
CA ALA A 175 -16.47 -12.12 12.51
C ALA A 175 -17.47 -12.99 13.25
#